data_AF-A0A7R9ZUY7-F1
#
_entry.id   AF-A0A7R9ZUY7-F1
#
_cell.length_a   1.000
_cell.length_b   1.000
_cell.length_c   1.000
_cell.angle_alpha   90.00
_cell.angle_beta   90.00
_cell.angle_gamma   90.00
#
_symmetry.space_group_name_H-M   'P 1'
#
loop_
_entity.id
_entity.type
_entity.pdbx_description
1 polymer ?
#
loop_
_entity_poly.entity_id
_entity_poly.type
_entity_poly.pdbx_seq_one_letter_code
_entity_poly.pdbx_strand_id
1 'polypeptide(L)'
;AKLTFLAAALLLQGCTAPHWPKLPSKAQKPVEREFGQLRNVVESSEKEVESFGSTLGQRAEGLLNEHKVARSRKFSGPVVCQGFQVFKQHRGTTSVAGARLGESPHVTCPTDYVYGGPRLECSLVGRVCLAGKDGNDSQEHTGTCFNQYNFTLPGEGLTALTRSTPTRTSEPPARADESSDDEEPSVDSDNTTSGEPFMINLAEGTRNGTAVAAGNRSRHTVITPEMLRCKDEPYVELDFEHAEVVRPSQPQGRNVLGLHWPSQLSALWQPIGQRLAQSTKSGWSLRFRHVAKTSTTPVDMLVTRLDRTSPPGDPEKDGKGSIMGFVTINDKEGEVMLRMQFVQTDTDYPVALKKVFFTIFDVSDGIDGVSNKEVTVSGISEYFLSTFTHLQVTKLRETEYKFSGLQSGKRAGRESVRTMWQNSLHRTVAFMFRDTSEFALKVTVPPGGKLKRIEFTGWSEIVRYGRKVFSLPRNPLVDATDQLKASADVVMQDEASWAGCALWLGSVIAAAGLLAIAGSLAAAAHRHWRYERGQRALIQDIRPCHVLLD
;
A
#
# COMPACT_ATOMS: atom_id res chain seq x y z
N ALA A 1 -23.02 2.80 5.41
CA ALA A 1 -23.69 1.76 4.62
C ALA A 1 -25.19 2.03 4.46
N LYS A 2 -26.04 1.86 5.50
CA LYS A 2 -27.51 2.09 5.39
C LYS A 2 -27.90 3.55 5.11
N LEU A 3 -27.27 4.52 5.79
CA LEU A 3 -27.45 5.97 5.52
C LEU A 3 -26.97 6.37 4.10
N THR A 4 -25.92 5.72 3.62
CA THR A 4 -25.34 5.94 2.28
C THR A 4 -26.28 5.43 1.18
N PHE A 5 -27.00 4.34 1.45
CA PHE A 5 -28.01 3.78 0.55
C PHE A 5 -29.28 4.66 0.48
N LEU A 6 -29.68 5.26 1.61
CA LEU A 6 -30.81 6.18 1.70
C LEU A 6 -30.55 7.50 0.95
N ALA A 7 -29.33 8.02 1.03
CA ALA A 7 -28.91 9.20 0.25
C ALA A 7 -28.90 8.93 -1.27
N ALA A 8 -28.48 7.73 -1.69
CA ALA A 8 -28.49 7.34 -3.10
C ALA A 8 -29.92 7.15 -3.65
N ALA A 9 -30.85 6.64 -2.84
CA ALA A 9 -32.25 6.48 -3.21
C ALA A 9 -32.98 7.83 -3.37
N LEU A 10 -32.68 8.81 -2.51
CA LEU A 10 -33.25 10.17 -2.60
C LEU A 10 -32.70 10.95 -3.81
N LEU A 11 -31.43 10.75 -4.17
CA LEU A 11 -30.84 11.35 -5.38
C LEU A 11 -31.45 10.79 -6.68
N LEU A 12 -31.91 9.53 -6.68
CA LEU A 12 -32.56 8.92 -7.84
C LEU A 12 -34.01 9.37 -8.04
N GLN A 13 -34.71 9.82 -6.99
CA GLN A 13 -36.07 10.36 -7.10
C GLN A 13 -36.12 11.79 -7.68
N GLY A 14 -35.01 12.54 -7.68
CA GLY A 14 -34.94 13.91 -8.18
C GLY A 14 -34.79 14.06 -9.71
N CYS A 15 -34.54 12.98 -10.44
CA CYS A 15 -34.28 13.01 -11.88
C CYS A 15 -35.51 12.56 -12.68
N THR A 16 -36.50 13.45 -12.86
CA THR A 16 -37.57 13.23 -13.85
C THR A 16 -37.26 14.03 -15.13
N ALA A 17 -36.64 13.36 -16.10
CA ALA A 17 -36.51 13.86 -17.46
C ALA A 17 -37.74 13.46 -18.31
N PRO A 18 -38.33 14.36 -19.10
CA PRO A 18 -39.55 14.09 -19.86
C PRO A 18 -39.18 13.49 -21.22
N HIS A 19 -38.96 12.18 -21.28
CA HIS A 19 -39.21 11.33 -22.47
C HIS A 19 -38.58 9.95 -22.23
N TRP A 20 -39.39 9.04 -21.71
CA TRP A 20 -39.13 7.60 -21.80
C TRP A 20 -40.27 6.94 -22.59
N PRO A 21 -39.98 6.02 -23.52
CA PRO A 21 -41.00 5.32 -24.27
C PRO A 21 -41.78 4.37 -23.35
N LYS A 22 -43.11 4.30 -23.56
CA LYS A 22 -44.02 3.44 -22.79
C LYS A 22 -43.59 1.97 -22.89
N LEU A 23 -43.23 1.39 -21.75
CA LEU A 23 -43.04 -0.06 -21.61
C LEU A 23 -44.39 -0.80 -21.77
N PRO A 24 -44.40 -2.02 -22.35
CA PRO A 24 -45.62 -2.78 -22.57
C PRO A 24 -46.23 -3.29 -21.25
N SER A 25 -47.56 -3.26 -21.18
CA SER A 25 -48.42 -3.48 -20.00
C SER A 25 -48.28 -4.84 -19.28
N LYS A 26 -47.48 -5.78 -19.82
CA LYS A 26 -47.24 -7.09 -19.21
C LYS A 26 -46.07 -7.13 -18.23
N ALA A 27 -45.26 -6.07 -18.11
CA ALA A 27 -44.12 -6.01 -17.21
C ALA A 27 -44.36 -5.22 -15.89
N GLN A 28 -45.54 -4.64 -15.66
CA GLN A 28 -45.82 -3.80 -14.47
C GLN A 28 -46.14 -4.60 -13.20
N LYS A 29 -46.76 -5.79 -13.31
CA LYS A 29 -47.21 -6.57 -12.15
C LYS A 29 -46.11 -7.22 -11.28
N PRO A 30 -44.93 -7.62 -11.80
CA PRO A 30 -43.85 -8.16 -10.96
C PRO A 30 -43.16 -7.08 -10.11
N VAL A 31 -43.04 -5.86 -10.62
CA VAL A 31 -42.28 -4.76 -9.98
C VAL A 31 -43.03 -4.19 -8.77
N GLU A 32 -44.36 -4.06 -8.83
CA GLU A 32 -45.15 -3.63 -7.67
C GLU A 32 -45.12 -4.65 -6.51
N ARG A 33 -44.91 -5.94 -6.82
CA ARG A 33 -44.85 -7.01 -5.81
C ARG A 33 -43.55 -7.00 -5.01
N GLU A 34 -42.42 -6.66 -5.65
CA GLU A 34 -41.12 -6.52 -4.96
C GLU A 34 -41.02 -5.21 -4.17
N PHE A 35 -41.58 -4.10 -4.67
CA PHE A 35 -41.64 -2.84 -3.91
C PHE A 35 -42.52 -2.95 -2.65
N GLY A 36 -43.58 -3.76 -2.70
CA GLY A 36 -44.41 -4.04 -1.52
C GLY A 36 -43.66 -4.83 -0.43
N GLN A 37 -42.79 -5.76 -0.79
CA GLN A 37 -41.99 -6.52 0.18
C GLN A 37 -40.91 -5.67 0.85
N LEU A 38 -40.27 -4.76 0.11
CA LEU A 38 -39.27 -3.84 0.66
C LEU A 38 -39.88 -2.84 1.66
N ARG A 39 -41.13 -2.41 1.45
CA ARG A 39 -41.83 -1.50 2.38
C ARG A 39 -42.06 -2.14 3.75
N ASN A 40 -42.44 -3.42 3.78
CA ASN A 40 -42.67 -4.17 5.02
C ASN A 40 -41.36 -4.41 5.80
N VAL A 41 -40.22 -4.54 5.11
CA VAL A 41 -38.91 -4.68 5.76
C VAL A 41 -38.47 -3.37 6.43
N VAL A 42 -38.78 -2.22 5.80
CA VAL A 42 -38.49 -0.91 6.38
C VAL A 42 -39.35 -0.65 7.63
N GLU A 43 -40.67 -0.90 7.57
CA GLU A 43 -41.56 -0.73 8.72
C GLU A 43 -41.24 -1.69 9.89
N SER A 44 -40.76 -2.91 9.59
CA SER A 44 -40.31 -3.84 10.63
C SER A 44 -39.03 -3.35 11.32
N SER A 45 -38.14 -2.66 10.59
CA SER A 45 -36.87 -2.18 11.14
C SER A 45 -37.03 -0.91 12.00
N GLU A 46 -38.05 -0.08 11.75
CA GLU A 46 -38.35 1.08 12.60
C GLU A 46 -38.84 0.65 14.00
N LYS A 47 -39.65 -0.42 14.08
CA LYS A 47 -40.15 -0.96 15.36
C LYS A 47 -39.06 -1.60 16.22
N GLU A 48 -38.03 -2.19 15.61
CA GLU A 48 -36.87 -2.72 16.36
C GLU A 48 -35.98 -1.60 16.92
N VAL A 49 -35.85 -0.47 16.21
CA VAL A 49 -35.05 0.67 16.67
C VAL A 49 -35.71 1.38 17.86
N GLU A 50 -37.04 1.47 17.89
CA GLU A 50 -37.78 2.02 19.04
C GLU A 50 -37.69 1.11 20.29
N SER A 51 -37.74 -0.21 20.11
CA SER A 51 -37.56 -1.19 21.20
C SER A 51 -36.13 -1.18 21.78
N PHE A 52 -35.12 -0.82 20.99
CA PHE A 52 -33.74 -0.76 21.45
C PHE A 52 -33.47 0.52 22.28
N GLY A 53 -34.16 1.62 21.95
CA GLY A 53 -34.07 2.89 22.69
C GLY A 53 -34.60 2.82 24.12
N SER A 54 -35.69 2.08 24.36
CA SER A 54 -36.28 1.94 25.71
C SER A 54 -35.45 1.06 26.65
N THR A 55 -34.68 0.12 26.09
CA THR A 55 -33.84 -0.82 26.87
C THR A 55 -32.50 -0.19 27.31
N LEU A 56 -32.02 0.81 26.56
CA LEU A 56 -30.82 1.58 26.91
C LEU A 56 -31.08 2.64 28.00
N GLY A 57 -32.29 3.20 28.06
CA GLY A 57 -32.69 4.17 29.10
C GLY A 57 -32.74 3.55 30.51
N GLN A 58 -33.22 2.31 30.65
CA GLN A 58 -33.38 1.66 31.95
C GLN A 58 -32.06 1.09 32.52
N ARG A 59 -31.00 0.96 31.70
CA ARG A 59 -29.69 0.46 32.13
C ARG A 59 -28.73 1.60 32.55
N ALA A 60 -29.02 2.83 32.15
CA ALA A 60 -28.20 4.01 32.45
C ALA A 60 -28.40 4.52 33.88
N GLU A 61 -29.58 4.35 34.49
CA GLU A 61 -29.84 4.80 35.86
C GLU A 61 -29.33 3.83 36.95
N GLY A 62 -29.15 2.54 36.61
CA GLY A 62 -28.57 1.55 37.54
C GLY A 62 -27.06 1.70 37.77
N LEU A 63 -26.32 2.25 36.79
CA LEU A 63 -24.85 2.37 36.85
C LEU A 63 -24.36 3.64 37.56
N LEU A 64 -25.23 4.64 37.78
CA LEU A 64 -24.84 5.87 38.47
C LEU A 64 -24.76 5.74 40.01
N ASN A 65 -25.37 4.70 40.59
CA ASN A 65 -25.39 4.50 42.05
C ASN A 65 -24.23 3.64 42.60
N GLU A 66 -23.50 2.88 41.77
CA GLU A 66 -22.33 2.12 42.23
C GLU A 66 -21.02 2.93 42.28
N HIS A 67 -21.01 4.16 41.77
CA HIS A 67 -19.78 4.96 41.67
C HIS A 67 -19.41 5.79 42.92
N LYS A 68 -20.20 5.73 44.00
CA LYS A 68 -19.95 6.56 45.21
C LYS A 68 -19.13 5.90 46.34
N VAL A 69 -18.75 4.61 46.25
CA VAL A 69 -18.09 3.91 47.38
C VAL A 69 -16.64 3.44 47.10
N ALA A 70 -16.02 3.80 45.97
CA ALA A 70 -14.63 3.43 45.67
C ALA A 70 -13.72 4.64 45.43
N ARG A 71 -13.45 5.44 46.48
CA ARG A 71 -12.29 6.35 46.52
C ARG A 71 -11.13 5.66 47.23
N SER A 72 -10.52 4.70 46.56
CA SER A 72 -9.18 4.20 46.91
C SER A 72 -8.33 4.19 45.65
N ARG A 73 -7.37 5.11 45.61
CA ARG A 73 -6.24 5.28 44.67
C ARG A 73 -6.44 4.70 43.25
N LYS A 74 -7.02 5.50 42.35
CA LYS A 74 -7.02 5.24 40.89
C LYS A 74 -5.60 5.38 40.32
N PHE A 75 -4.80 4.32 40.41
CA PHE A 75 -3.75 4.06 39.42
C PHE A 75 -4.39 3.24 38.29
N SER A 76 -5.05 3.91 37.33
CA SER A 76 -5.63 3.27 36.15
C SER A 76 -4.95 3.80 34.89
N GLY A 77 -3.65 3.60 34.78
CA GLY A 77 -2.99 3.66 33.47
C GLY A 77 -3.51 2.52 32.59
N PRO A 78 -3.53 2.68 31.26
CA PRO A 78 -3.85 1.57 30.37
C PRO A 78 -2.85 0.43 30.63
N VAL A 79 -3.37 -0.80 30.73
CA VAL A 79 -2.54 -2.00 30.82
C VAL A 79 -1.90 -2.22 29.45
N VAL A 80 -0.57 -2.16 29.40
CA VAL A 80 0.22 -2.25 28.16
C VAL A 80 1.33 -3.28 28.32
N CYS A 81 1.44 -4.22 27.39
CA CYS A 81 2.65 -5.01 27.19
C CYS A 81 3.70 -4.12 26.55
N GLN A 82 4.86 -3.99 27.18
CA GLN A 82 5.96 -3.19 26.64
C GLN A 82 6.53 -3.82 25.38
N GLY A 83 6.85 -2.99 24.39
CA GLY A 83 7.54 -3.43 23.18
C GLY A 83 9.00 -3.83 23.48
N PHE A 84 9.58 -4.66 22.63
CA PHE A 84 10.97 -5.11 22.78
C PHE A 84 11.63 -5.37 21.42
N GLN A 85 12.97 -5.34 21.40
CA GLN A 85 13.78 -5.68 20.23
C GLN A 85 14.43 -7.04 20.47
N VAL A 86 14.30 -7.95 19.50
CA VAL A 86 14.57 -9.37 19.74
C VAL A 86 15.93 -9.78 19.24
N PHE A 87 16.31 -9.32 18.04
CA PHE A 87 17.55 -9.73 17.39
C PHE A 87 18.08 -8.65 16.48
N LYS A 88 19.37 -8.30 16.63
CA LYS A 88 20.16 -7.67 15.57
C LYS A 88 20.69 -8.77 14.66
N GLN A 89 19.98 -9.06 13.57
CA GLN A 89 20.55 -9.86 12.50
C GLN A 89 21.49 -8.98 11.65
N HIS A 90 22.39 -9.58 10.88
CA HIS A 90 23.21 -8.84 9.91
C HIS A 90 22.38 -8.02 8.90
N ARG A 91 21.07 -8.31 8.77
CA ARG A 91 20.13 -7.67 7.84
C ARG A 91 19.16 -6.67 8.50
N GLY A 92 19.26 -6.44 9.82
CA GLY A 92 18.41 -5.50 10.54
C GLY A 92 17.86 -6.07 11.85
N THR A 93 17.02 -5.28 12.52
CA THR A 93 16.46 -5.63 13.83
C THR A 93 14.98 -6.00 13.71
N THR A 94 14.58 -7.12 14.31
CA THR A 94 13.15 -7.41 14.53
C THR A 94 12.69 -6.73 15.82
N SER A 95 11.64 -5.94 15.75
CA SER A 95 11.02 -5.31 16.92
C SER A 95 9.54 -5.66 17.04
N VAL A 96 9.07 -5.75 18.28
CA VAL A 96 7.66 -5.93 18.62
C VAL A 96 7.20 -4.65 19.30
N ALA A 97 6.20 -3.97 18.75
CA ALA A 97 5.62 -2.78 19.34
C ALA A 97 4.86 -3.11 20.64
N GLY A 98 4.73 -2.14 21.53
CA GLY A 98 3.87 -2.28 22.69
C GLY A 98 2.39 -2.43 22.28
N ALA A 99 1.59 -3.13 23.06
CA ALA A 99 0.16 -3.31 22.79
C ALA A 99 -0.66 -3.34 24.08
N ARG A 100 -1.93 -2.95 24.01
CA ARG A 100 -2.83 -3.02 25.18
C ARG A 100 -3.32 -4.45 25.39
N LEU A 101 -3.82 -4.73 26.59
CA LEU A 101 -4.44 -6.02 26.92
C LEU A 101 -5.50 -6.43 25.86
N GLY A 102 -5.34 -7.61 25.28
CA GLY A 102 -6.19 -8.17 24.23
C GLY A 102 -5.85 -7.71 22.80
N GLU A 103 -4.95 -6.74 22.63
CA GLU A 103 -4.52 -6.29 21.31
C GLU A 103 -3.36 -7.14 20.77
N SER A 104 -3.30 -7.26 19.44
CA SER A 104 -2.16 -7.87 18.76
C SER A 104 -1.08 -6.82 18.49
N PRO A 105 0.16 -7.00 18.96
CA PRO A 105 1.24 -6.07 18.66
C PRO A 105 1.59 -6.06 17.17
N HIS A 106 2.08 -4.92 16.70
CA HIS A 106 2.74 -4.84 15.40
C HIS A 106 4.15 -5.43 15.53
N VAL A 107 4.48 -6.44 14.70
CA VAL A 107 5.84 -6.98 14.60
C VAL A 107 6.51 -6.41 13.37
N THR A 108 7.58 -5.65 13.57
CA THR A 108 8.38 -5.05 12.51
C THR A 108 9.57 -5.96 12.24
N CYS A 109 9.60 -6.55 11.04
CA CYS A 109 10.70 -7.36 10.58
C CYS A 109 11.79 -6.51 9.90
N PRO A 110 13.02 -7.03 9.76
CA PRO A 110 14.05 -6.42 8.93
C PRO A 110 13.57 -6.20 7.49
N THR A 111 14.22 -5.28 6.78
CA THR A 111 13.91 -5.02 5.37
C THR A 111 13.94 -6.33 4.58
N ASP A 112 12.91 -6.55 3.75
CA ASP A 112 12.70 -7.76 2.92
C ASP A 112 12.11 -8.97 3.61
N TYR A 113 11.77 -8.83 4.87
CA TYR A 113 11.05 -9.85 5.58
C TYR A 113 9.65 -9.38 5.94
N VAL A 114 8.72 -10.32 5.89
CA VAL A 114 7.37 -10.16 6.43
C VAL A 114 7.28 -11.07 7.65
N TYR A 115 6.54 -10.61 8.66
CA TYR A 115 6.27 -11.45 9.81
C TYR A 115 5.50 -12.71 9.37
N GLY A 116 6.12 -13.86 9.59
CA GLY A 116 5.57 -15.18 9.24
C GLY A 116 5.40 -16.09 10.44
N GLY A 117 5.45 -15.54 11.65
CA GLY A 117 5.18 -16.21 12.92
C GLY A 117 3.67 -16.27 13.24
N PRO A 118 3.30 -16.88 14.37
CA PRO A 118 1.91 -16.93 14.83
C PRO A 118 1.40 -15.54 15.20
N ARG A 119 0.08 -15.33 15.15
CA ARG A 119 -0.51 -14.10 15.70
C ARG A 119 -0.14 -13.97 17.19
N LEU A 120 0.09 -12.75 17.65
CA LEU A 120 0.44 -12.46 19.04
C LEU A 120 -0.74 -11.72 19.72
N GLU A 121 -0.84 -11.84 21.04
CA GLU A 121 -1.80 -11.11 21.87
C GLU A 121 -1.12 -10.66 23.16
N CYS A 122 -1.30 -9.40 23.55
CA CYS A 122 -0.88 -8.93 24.87
C CYS A 122 -1.85 -9.46 25.93
N SER A 123 -1.34 -10.26 26.86
CA SER A 123 -2.14 -11.00 27.82
C SER A 123 -1.57 -10.93 29.24
N LEU A 124 -2.43 -11.14 30.23
CA LEU A 124 -2.01 -11.37 31.60
C LEU A 124 -1.32 -12.74 31.69
N VAL A 125 -0.11 -12.80 32.22
CA VAL A 125 0.66 -14.05 32.33
C VAL A 125 0.95 -14.47 33.76
N GLY A 126 0.79 -13.55 34.72
CA GLY A 126 0.95 -13.86 36.13
C GLY A 126 0.83 -12.65 37.04
N ARG A 127 1.22 -12.84 38.30
CA ARG A 127 1.33 -11.79 39.32
C ARG A 127 2.68 -11.94 40.02
N VAL A 128 3.40 -10.84 40.13
CA VAL A 128 4.68 -10.76 40.85
C VAL A 128 4.43 -9.97 42.13
N CYS A 129 4.87 -10.51 43.26
CA CYS A 129 4.83 -9.79 44.53
C CYS A 129 6.26 -9.53 44.98
N LEU A 130 6.51 -8.32 45.46
CA LEU A 130 7.77 -7.98 46.09
C LEU A 130 7.81 -8.62 47.48
N ALA A 131 8.86 -9.40 47.76
CA ALA A 131 9.11 -9.89 49.11
C ALA A 131 9.31 -8.69 50.04
N GLY A 132 8.66 -8.70 51.21
CA GLY A 132 8.92 -7.71 52.24
C GLY A 132 10.39 -7.77 52.65
N LYS A 133 11.02 -6.62 52.88
CA LYS A 133 12.46 -6.52 53.16
C LYS A 133 12.83 -7.11 54.53
N ASP A 134 11.84 -7.32 55.38
CA ASP A 134 12.01 -7.84 56.73
C ASP A 134 11.79 -9.36 56.67
N GLY A 135 12.88 -10.13 56.73
CA GLY A 135 12.89 -11.60 56.71
C GLY A 135 12.23 -12.25 57.93
N ASN A 136 11.19 -11.64 58.49
CA ASN A 136 10.45 -12.15 59.63
C ASN A 136 9.23 -12.92 59.10
N ASP A 137 9.42 -14.24 58.98
CA ASP A 137 8.61 -15.23 58.27
C ASP A 137 7.17 -15.46 58.79
N SER A 138 6.61 -14.60 59.65
CA SER A 138 5.42 -14.94 60.44
C SER A 138 4.23 -13.99 60.39
N GLN A 139 4.26 -12.92 59.58
CA GLN A 139 3.08 -12.08 59.37
C GLN A 139 2.64 -12.03 57.91
N GLU A 140 1.32 -12.25 57.71
CA GLU A 140 0.59 -12.18 56.45
C GLU A 140 1.20 -11.11 55.54
N HIS A 141 1.94 -11.57 54.53
CA HIS A 141 2.62 -10.70 53.59
C HIS A 141 1.58 -9.91 52.79
N THR A 142 1.26 -8.69 53.24
CA THR A 142 0.64 -7.65 52.42
C THR A 142 1.68 -7.06 51.46
N GLY A 143 2.49 -7.92 50.85
CA GLY A 143 3.46 -7.52 49.85
C GLY A 143 2.75 -6.81 48.70
N THR A 144 3.36 -5.75 48.17
CA THR A 144 2.79 -5.05 47.02
C THR A 144 2.93 -5.96 45.80
N CYS A 145 1.80 -6.41 45.28
CA CYS A 145 1.73 -7.30 44.13
C CYS A 145 1.29 -6.56 42.88
N PHE A 146 1.91 -6.88 41.75
CA PHE A 146 1.60 -6.30 40.46
C PHE A 146 1.29 -7.41 39.45
N ASN A 147 0.31 -7.13 38.58
CA ASN A 147 -0.02 -8.02 37.48
C ASN A 147 1.08 -7.94 36.41
N GLN A 148 1.54 -9.08 35.93
CA GLN A 148 2.53 -9.19 34.86
C GLN A 148 1.83 -9.47 33.54
N TYR A 149 2.12 -8.64 32.55
CA TYR A 149 1.60 -8.76 31.19
C TYR A 149 2.74 -9.10 30.24
N ASN A 150 2.48 -10.01 29.29
CA ASN A 150 3.43 -10.39 28.26
C ASN A 150 2.69 -10.83 26.99
N PHE A 151 3.43 -11.01 25.90
CA PHE A 151 2.86 -11.52 24.67
C PHE A 151 2.71 -13.04 24.71
N THR A 152 1.51 -13.50 24.37
CA THR A 152 1.13 -14.91 24.29
C THR A 152 0.57 -15.21 22.90
N LEU A 153 0.30 -16.50 22.64
CA LEU A 153 -0.60 -16.89 21.57
C LEU A 153 -2.04 -16.44 21.88
N PRO A 154 -2.89 -16.21 20.86
CA PRO A 154 -4.24 -15.74 21.06
C PRO A 154 -5.06 -16.68 21.94
N GLY A 155 -5.71 -16.13 22.97
CA GLY A 155 -6.49 -16.90 23.93
C GLY A 155 -5.69 -17.74 24.93
N GLU A 156 -4.35 -17.73 24.86
CA GLU A 156 -3.50 -18.40 25.85
C GLU A 156 -3.15 -17.51 27.05
N GLY A 157 -3.70 -16.30 27.13
CA GLY A 157 -3.59 -15.45 28.31
C GLY A 157 -4.40 -15.96 29.51
N LEU A 158 -4.05 -15.51 30.72
CA LEU A 158 -4.95 -15.60 31.87
C LEU A 158 -6.11 -14.62 31.69
N THR A 159 -7.34 -15.12 31.67
CA THR A 159 -8.54 -14.26 31.63
C THR A 159 -8.80 -13.57 32.97
N ALA A 160 -8.43 -14.24 34.08
CA ALA A 160 -8.48 -13.68 35.42
C ALA A 160 -7.44 -14.37 36.32
N LEU A 161 -6.97 -13.67 37.34
CA LEU A 161 -6.18 -14.28 38.40
C LEU A 161 -7.10 -15.06 39.32
N THR A 162 -6.93 -16.38 39.34
CA THR A 162 -7.56 -17.23 40.35
C THR A 162 -6.74 -17.14 41.64
N ARG A 163 -7.37 -17.34 42.81
CA ARG A 163 -6.67 -17.36 44.12
C ARG A 163 -5.53 -18.40 44.18
N SER A 164 -5.59 -19.42 43.32
CA SER A 164 -4.58 -20.46 43.20
C SER A 164 -3.47 -20.15 42.19
N THR A 165 -3.46 -18.96 41.58
CA THR A 165 -2.41 -18.61 40.61
C THR A 165 -1.08 -18.49 41.35
N PRO A 166 -0.05 -19.25 40.98
CA PRO A 166 1.24 -19.21 41.66
C PRO A 166 1.80 -17.78 41.63
N THR A 167 2.02 -17.21 42.81
CA THR A 167 2.64 -15.90 42.96
C THR A 167 4.14 -16.06 42.87
N ARG A 168 4.77 -15.37 41.92
CA ARG A 168 6.23 -15.34 41.87
C ARG A 168 6.71 -14.24 42.82
N THR A 169 7.41 -14.62 43.88
CA THR A 169 8.20 -13.69 44.67
C THR A 169 9.45 -13.36 43.86
N SER A 170 9.62 -12.10 43.50
CA SER A 170 10.91 -11.62 42.99
C SER A 170 11.72 -11.15 44.18
N GLU A 171 12.93 -11.66 44.35
CA GLU A 171 13.90 -11.03 45.24
C GLU A 171 14.16 -9.60 44.74
N PRO A 172 14.21 -8.60 45.64
CA PRO A 172 14.70 -7.28 45.28
C PRO A 172 16.08 -7.44 44.63
N PRO A 173 16.42 -6.67 43.58
CA PRO A 173 17.78 -6.67 43.07
C PRO A 173 18.73 -6.44 44.26
N ALA A 174 19.69 -7.35 44.45
CA ALA A 174 20.71 -7.20 45.48
C ALA A 174 21.26 -5.78 45.32
N ARG A 175 21.16 -4.97 46.39
CA ARG A 175 21.84 -3.67 46.42
C ARG A 175 23.29 -3.99 46.08
N ALA A 176 23.81 -3.41 44.99
CA ALA A 176 25.24 -3.40 44.78
C ALA A 176 25.82 -2.86 46.07
N ASP A 177 26.62 -3.68 46.77
CA ASP A 177 27.31 -3.25 47.96
C ASP A 177 28.17 -2.06 47.54
N GLU A 178 27.73 -0.85 47.90
CA GLU A 178 28.56 0.34 47.97
C GLU A 178 29.57 0.08 49.09
N SER A 179 30.60 -0.73 48.80
CA SER A 179 31.82 -0.72 49.57
C SER A 179 32.54 0.58 49.24
N SER A 180 32.29 1.57 50.10
CA SER A 180 33.12 2.75 50.32
C SER A 180 34.57 2.34 50.54
N ASP A 181 35.47 2.88 49.72
CA ASP A 181 36.75 3.39 50.20
C ASP A 181 37.06 4.68 49.40
N ASP A 182 37.52 5.68 50.14
CA ASP A 182 37.58 7.11 49.87
C ASP A 182 38.35 7.55 48.59
N GLU A 183 37.78 8.47 47.81
CA GLU A 183 38.50 9.64 47.24
C GLU A 183 37.52 10.67 46.62
N GLU A 184 37.47 11.87 47.23
CA GLU A 184 36.95 13.12 46.64
C GLU A 184 37.83 13.56 45.45
N PRO A 185 37.32 14.25 44.38
CA PRO A 185 36.76 15.60 44.57
C PRO A 185 35.64 16.09 43.62
N SER A 186 34.94 17.10 44.14
CA SER A 186 34.33 18.28 43.50
C SER A 186 33.38 18.15 42.31
N VAL A 187 32.10 18.43 42.60
CA VAL A 187 31.22 19.45 41.97
C VAL A 187 31.30 19.60 40.44
N ASP A 188 30.28 19.10 39.74
CA ASP A 188 29.37 20.00 39.01
C ASP A 188 27.99 19.37 38.79
N SER A 189 26.99 20.23 38.95
CA SER A 189 25.57 19.93 39.12
C SER A 189 24.85 20.02 37.79
N ASP A 190 24.08 18.97 37.46
CA ASP A 190 22.82 18.98 36.71
C ASP A 190 22.74 17.72 35.85
N ASN A 191 22.08 16.67 36.35
CA ASN A 191 21.45 15.73 35.45
C ASN A 191 20.17 15.15 36.04
N THR A 192 19.07 15.49 35.37
CA THR A 192 17.73 14.97 35.65
C THR A 192 17.74 13.49 35.32
N THR A 193 17.77 12.64 36.34
CA THR A 193 17.81 11.19 36.19
C THR A 193 16.45 10.71 35.69
N SER A 194 16.27 10.63 34.37
CA SER A 194 15.23 9.78 33.79
C SER A 194 15.62 8.34 34.09
N GLY A 195 14.93 7.69 35.02
CA GLY A 195 15.22 6.30 35.41
C GLY A 195 15.30 5.41 34.17
N GLU A 196 16.38 4.63 34.09
CA GLU A 196 16.57 3.68 32.99
C GLU A 196 15.37 2.73 32.93
N PRO A 197 14.83 2.46 31.73
CA PRO A 197 13.74 1.51 31.57
C PRO A 197 14.21 0.12 32.00
N PHE A 198 13.53 -0.45 33.00
CA PHE A 198 13.70 -1.84 33.42
C PHE A 198 13.59 -2.77 32.20
N MET A 199 14.71 -3.34 31.77
CA MET A 199 14.74 -4.41 30.78
C MET A 199 14.15 -5.67 31.40
N ILE A 200 12.90 -6.00 31.05
CA ILE A 200 12.32 -7.29 31.39
C ILE A 200 13.07 -8.34 30.58
N ASN A 201 13.95 -9.08 31.25
CA ASN A 201 14.67 -10.22 30.69
C ASN A 201 13.65 -11.30 30.27
N LEU A 202 13.27 -11.32 28.99
CA LEU A 202 12.49 -12.40 28.37
C LEU A 202 13.24 -13.75 28.41
N ALA A 203 14.53 -13.77 28.77
CA ALA A 203 15.42 -14.92 28.65
C ALA A 203 15.62 -15.77 29.92
N GLU A 204 15.32 -15.30 31.13
CA GLU A 204 15.86 -15.96 32.35
C GLU A 204 14.85 -16.20 33.47
N GLY A 205 13.66 -16.63 33.07
CA GLY A 205 12.72 -17.29 33.97
C GLY A 205 12.68 -18.80 33.71
N THR A 206 13.80 -19.51 33.78
CA THR A 206 13.78 -20.98 33.87
C THR A 206 12.93 -21.35 35.08
N ARG A 207 11.69 -21.79 34.83
CA ARG A 207 10.84 -22.39 35.87
C ARG A 207 11.59 -23.64 36.34
N ASN A 208 12.25 -23.59 37.50
CA ASN A 208 12.85 -24.76 38.11
C ASN A 208 11.76 -25.83 38.25
N GLY A 209 11.89 -26.87 37.43
CA GLY A 209 10.82 -27.81 37.09
C GLY A 209 10.74 -28.99 38.03
N THR A 210 10.45 -28.77 39.32
CA THR A 210 10.26 -29.88 40.28
C THR A 210 8.79 -30.14 40.65
N ALA A 211 7.83 -29.43 40.08
CA ALA A 211 6.40 -29.69 40.30
C ALA A 211 5.66 -30.02 38.99
N VAL A 212 5.96 -31.17 38.38
CA VAL A 212 5.24 -31.68 37.20
C VAL A 212 4.91 -33.16 37.38
N ALA A 213 3.88 -33.44 38.17
CA ALA A 213 3.17 -34.71 38.15
C ALA A 213 1.74 -34.51 38.67
N ALA A 214 0.86 -33.96 37.83
CA ALA A 214 -0.58 -34.29 37.76
C ALA A 214 -1.39 -33.18 37.04
N GLY A 215 -2.00 -33.55 35.90
CA GLY A 215 -3.28 -32.99 35.44
C GLY A 215 -3.26 -31.65 34.70
N ASN A 216 -3.10 -31.69 33.38
CA ASN A 216 -3.70 -30.80 32.37
C ASN A 216 -3.82 -29.29 32.70
N ARG A 217 -2.78 -28.69 33.30
CA ARG A 217 -2.70 -27.24 33.42
C ARG A 217 -2.24 -26.68 32.09
N SER A 218 -3.14 -25.99 31.40
CA SER A 218 -2.87 -25.14 30.24
C SER A 218 -1.66 -24.26 30.55
N ARG A 219 -0.48 -24.65 30.08
CA ARG A 219 0.72 -23.83 30.20
C ARG A 219 0.53 -22.69 29.22
N HIS A 220 0.28 -21.49 29.73
CA HIS A 220 0.30 -20.26 28.95
C HIS A 220 1.65 -20.21 28.21
N THR A 221 1.63 -20.23 26.87
CA THR A 221 2.85 -20.16 26.06
C THR A 221 3.21 -18.69 25.92
N VAL A 222 4.16 -18.25 26.74
CA VAL A 222 4.82 -16.95 26.56
C VAL A 222 5.65 -17.05 25.28
N ILE A 223 5.52 -16.05 24.42
CA ILE A 223 6.18 -16.04 23.12
C ILE A 223 7.69 -15.98 23.33
N THR A 224 8.39 -16.96 22.77
CA THR A 224 9.86 -16.97 22.77
C THR A 224 10.40 -16.31 21.49
N PRO A 225 11.63 -15.77 21.53
CA PRO A 225 12.28 -15.18 20.36
C PRO A 225 12.26 -16.06 19.10
N GLU A 226 12.35 -17.38 19.23
CA GLU A 226 12.37 -18.34 18.12
C GLU A 226 11.02 -18.49 17.40
N MET A 227 9.94 -18.05 18.06
CA MET A 227 8.59 -17.98 17.48
C MET A 227 8.41 -16.73 16.63
N LEU A 228 9.24 -15.70 16.84
CA LEU A 228 9.21 -14.44 16.09
C LEU A 228 9.96 -14.59 14.77
N ARG A 229 9.36 -15.35 13.85
CA ARG A 229 9.97 -15.67 12.56
C ARG A 229 9.59 -14.66 11.51
N CYS A 230 10.59 -13.92 11.05
CA CYS A 230 10.53 -13.12 9.84
C CYS A 230 10.85 -14.04 8.64
N LYS A 231 9.97 -14.08 7.64
CA LYS A 231 10.16 -14.86 6.40
C LYS A 231 10.43 -13.90 5.25
N ASP A 232 11.15 -14.35 4.23
CA ASP A 232 11.38 -13.54 3.04
C ASP A 232 10.03 -13.09 2.46
N GLU A 233 9.94 -11.80 2.16
CA GLU A 233 8.79 -11.22 1.50
C GLU A 233 8.61 -11.90 0.14
N PRO A 234 7.41 -12.46 -0.14
CA PRO A 234 7.15 -13.11 -1.42
C PRO A 234 7.33 -12.10 -2.55
N TYR A 235 7.91 -12.56 -3.64
CA TYR A 235 8.09 -11.77 -4.85
C TYR A 235 7.34 -12.41 -6.00
N VAL A 236 7.04 -11.59 -7.00
CA VAL A 236 6.44 -12.01 -8.25
C VAL A 236 7.59 -12.39 -9.20
N GLU A 237 7.61 -13.65 -9.62
CA GLU A 237 8.57 -14.15 -10.60
C GLU A 237 8.14 -13.74 -12.01
N LEU A 238 9.07 -13.16 -12.78
CA LEU A 238 8.85 -12.84 -14.19
C LEU A 238 9.37 -13.99 -15.05
N ASP A 239 8.46 -14.77 -15.59
CA ASP A 239 8.68 -15.93 -16.45
C ASP A 239 8.69 -15.53 -17.92
N PHE A 240 9.87 -15.14 -18.42
CA PHE A 240 10.05 -14.88 -19.83
C PHE A 240 10.14 -16.17 -20.65
N GLU A 241 10.41 -17.34 -20.05
CA GLU A 241 10.52 -18.63 -20.75
C GLU A 241 9.17 -19.11 -21.30
N HIS A 242 8.06 -18.76 -20.65
CA HIS A 242 6.71 -19.10 -21.13
C HIS A 242 5.96 -17.89 -21.74
N ALA A 243 6.51 -16.68 -21.61
CA ALA A 243 5.88 -15.49 -22.18
C ALA A 243 5.76 -15.54 -23.72
N GLU A 244 4.63 -15.08 -24.24
CA GLU A 244 4.39 -14.87 -25.67
C GLU A 244 4.75 -13.43 -26.06
N VAL A 245 5.47 -13.24 -27.16
CA VAL A 245 5.80 -11.90 -27.65
C VAL A 245 4.75 -11.44 -28.66
N VAL A 246 3.98 -10.42 -28.28
CA VAL A 246 3.05 -9.72 -29.17
C VAL A 246 3.68 -8.40 -29.59
N ARG A 247 4.00 -8.32 -30.88
CA ARG A 247 4.36 -7.05 -31.52
C ARG A 247 3.06 -6.32 -31.85
N PRO A 248 2.96 -4.99 -31.65
CA PRO A 248 1.85 -4.22 -32.17
C PRO A 248 1.77 -4.58 -33.65
N SER A 249 0.62 -5.09 -34.09
CA SER A 249 0.39 -5.36 -35.50
C SER A 249 0.63 -4.03 -36.20
N GLN A 250 1.80 -3.89 -36.84
CA GLN A 250 2.08 -2.78 -37.71
C GLN A 250 0.84 -2.70 -38.60
N PRO A 251 0.08 -1.59 -38.59
CA PRO A 251 -1.23 -1.54 -39.21
C PRO A 251 -1.05 -2.07 -40.61
N GLN A 252 -1.46 -3.32 -40.82
CA GLN A 252 -1.20 -3.97 -42.07
C GLN A 252 -2.12 -3.19 -42.98
N GLY A 253 -1.53 -2.32 -43.79
CA GLY A 253 -2.16 -1.70 -44.95
C GLY A 253 -2.50 -2.76 -45.99
N ARG A 254 -2.97 -3.94 -45.55
CA ARG A 254 -3.79 -4.83 -46.34
C ARG A 254 -5.02 -4.00 -46.66
N ASN A 255 -5.00 -3.48 -47.88
CA ASN A 255 -6.18 -3.21 -48.68
C ASN A 255 -7.03 -4.50 -48.73
N VAL A 256 -7.71 -4.84 -47.62
CA VAL A 256 -8.62 -5.97 -47.57
C VAL A 256 -9.87 -5.51 -48.31
N LEU A 257 -9.90 -5.91 -49.58
CA LEU A 257 -11.03 -5.87 -50.49
C LEU A 257 -11.45 -4.47 -50.94
N GLY A 258 -11.34 -4.24 -52.25
CA GLY A 258 -12.07 -3.20 -52.98
C GLY A 258 -13.58 -3.44 -52.96
N LEU A 259 -14.16 -3.54 -51.76
CA LEU A 259 -15.60 -3.39 -51.56
C LEU A 259 -15.88 -1.90 -51.61
N HIS A 260 -16.30 -1.46 -52.79
CA HIS A 260 -16.80 -0.13 -53.06
C HIS A 260 -18.04 0.10 -52.18
N TRP A 261 -17.85 0.67 -50.99
CA TRP A 261 -18.97 1.13 -50.17
C TRP A 261 -19.63 2.31 -50.88
N PRO A 262 -20.97 2.28 -51.11
CA PRO A 262 -21.67 3.39 -51.73
C PRO A 262 -21.50 4.65 -50.86
N SER A 263 -21.08 5.73 -51.52
CA SER A 263 -20.63 7.01 -50.93
C SER A 263 -21.66 7.76 -50.09
N GLN A 264 -22.88 7.24 -49.93
CA GLN A 264 -23.98 7.93 -49.24
C GLN A 264 -24.24 7.46 -47.80
N LEU A 265 -23.67 6.35 -47.33
CA LEU A 265 -23.93 5.83 -45.97
C LEU A 265 -22.80 6.06 -44.96
N SER A 266 -21.65 6.59 -45.38
CA SER A 266 -20.50 6.86 -44.49
C SER A 266 -20.66 8.09 -43.59
N ALA A 267 -21.59 9.01 -43.92
CA ALA A 267 -21.79 10.25 -43.17
C ALA A 267 -22.57 10.09 -41.85
N LEU A 268 -23.27 8.97 -41.64
CA LEU A 268 -24.22 8.79 -40.53
C LEU A 268 -23.67 8.00 -39.32
N TRP A 269 -22.46 7.43 -39.40
CA TRP A 269 -21.91 6.55 -38.35
C TRP A 269 -20.63 7.05 -37.65
N GLN A 270 -20.22 8.31 -37.83
CA GLN A 270 -18.90 8.79 -37.36
C GLN A 270 -18.77 9.59 -36.04
N PRO A 271 -19.75 9.91 -35.16
CA PRO A 271 -19.41 10.77 -34.02
C PRO A 271 -18.91 10.06 -32.74
N ILE A 272 -19.14 8.75 -32.54
CA ILE A 272 -18.95 8.14 -31.20
C ILE A 272 -17.74 7.19 -31.12
N GLY A 273 -17.40 6.47 -32.19
CA GLY A 273 -16.25 5.55 -32.19
C GLY A 273 -14.87 6.20 -32.33
N GLN A 274 -14.78 7.44 -32.81
CA GLN A 274 -13.51 8.11 -33.11
C GLN A 274 -12.91 8.91 -31.94
N ARG A 275 -13.68 9.19 -30.86
CA ARG A 275 -13.14 9.93 -29.68
C ARG A 275 -12.42 9.04 -28.66
N LEU A 276 -12.64 7.72 -28.67
CA LEU A 276 -11.87 6.78 -27.84
C LEU A 276 -10.72 6.12 -28.63
N ALA A 277 -10.72 6.23 -29.96
CA ALA A 277 -9.65 5.74 -30.83
C ALA A 277 -8.61 6.82 -31.18
N GLN A 278 -8.64 7.99 -30.53
CA GLN A 278 -7.45 8.86 -30.40
C GLN A 278 -6.47 8.26 -29.37
N SER A 279 -6.26 6.94 -29.47
CA SER A 279 -5.07 6.27 -29.00
C SER A 279 -3.91 7.02 -29.67
N THR A 280 -3.25 7.82 -28.85
CA THR A 280 -2.01 8.54 -29.12
C THR A 280 -1.17 7.78 -30.12
N LYS A 281 -0.90 8.39 -31.29
CA LYS A 281 0.02 7.94 -32.34
C LYS A 281 0.98 6.88 -31.79
N SER A 282 0.61 5.60 -31.93
CA SER A 282 1.14 4.55 -31.06
C SER A 282 2.64 4.44 -31.30
N GLY A 283 3.44 4.91 -30.35
CA GLY A 283 4.88 4.73 -30.40
C GLY A 283 5.21 3.24 -30.46
N TRP A 284 6.45 2.92 -30.81
CA TRP A 284 6.92 1.56 -30.73
C TRP A 284 6.69 0.99 -29.31
N SER A 285 6.09 -0.19 -29.27
CA SER A 285 5.88 -0.96 -28.04
C SER A 285 6.10 -2.45 -28.32
N LEU A 286 6.41 -3.21 -27.28
CA LEU A 286 6.60 -4.65 -27.33
C LEU A 286 5.91 -5.25 -26.10
N ARG A 287 4.99 -6.20 -26.31
CA ARG A 287 4.26 -6.85 -25.22
C ARG A 287 4.75 -8.27 -25.01
N PHE A 288 5.09 -8.60 -23.77
CA PHE A 288 5.35 -9.95 -23.31
C PHE A 288 4.13 -10.40 -22.51
N ARG A 289 3.34 -11.32 -23.06
CA ARG A 289 2.12 -11.82 -22.41
C ARG A 289 2.42 -12.87 -21.37
N HIS A 290 1.65 -12.88 -20.29
CA HIS A 290 1.73 -13.87 -19.22
C HIS A 290 3.13 -13.96 -18.58
N VAL A 291 3.84 -12.85 -18.43
CA VAL A 291 5.15 -12.83 -17.77
C VAL A 291 5.05 -13.16 -16.30
N ALA A 292 3.90 -12.95 -15.67
CA ALA A 292 3.73 -13.25 -14.26
C ALA A 292 2.29 -13.58 -13.93
N LYS A 293 2.11 -14.16 -12.74
CA LYS A 293 0.80 -14.43 -12.17
C LYS A 293 0.75 -13.89 -10.75
N THR A 294 -0.18 -12.97 -10.49
CA THR A 294 -0.54 -12.61 -9.12
C THR A 294 -1.58 -13.60 -8.58
N SER A 295 -2.02 -13.46 -7.33
CA SER A 295 -3.05 -14.35 -6.76
C SER A 295 -4.35 -14.37 -7.57
N THR A 296 -4.64 -13.33 -8.35
CA THR A 296 -5.94 -13.16 -9.01
C THR A 296 -5.86 -12.85 -10.50
N THR A 297 -4.75 -12.29 -10.99
CA THR A 297 -4.65 -11.84 -12.38
C THR A 297 -3.34 -12.26 -13.04
N PRO A 298 -3.38 -12.77 -14.29
CA PRO A 298 -2.19 -12.85 -15.13
C PRO A 298 -1.74 -11.44 -15.50
N VAL A 299 -0.43 -11.27 -15.64
CA VAL A 299 0.23 -9.99 -15.86
C VAL A 299 1.08 -10.09 -17.12
N ASP A 300 0.95 -9.09 -17.98
CA ASP A 300 1.82 -8.85 -19.13
C ASP A 300 2.85 -7.77 -18.76
N MET A 301 3.97 -7.75 -19.50
CA MET A 301 4.89 -6.62 -19.48
C MET A 301 4.87 -5.91 -20.84
N LEU A 302 4.63 -4.60 -20.81
CA LEU A 302 4.71 -3.72 -21.95
C LEU A 302 6.03 -2.93 -21.90
N VAL A 303 6.83 -3.06 -22.94
CA VAL A 303 8.05 -2.25 -23.14
C VAL A 303 7.73 -1.19 -24.17
N THR A 304 7.78 0.09 -23.78
CA THR A 304 7.45 1.21 -24.67
C THR A 304 8.63 2.16 -24.78
N ARG A 305 8.91 2.67 -25.97
CA ARG A 305 9.87 3.76 -26.14
C ARG A 305 9.21 5.11 -25.81
N LEU A 306 9.85 5.90 -24.95
CA LEU A 306 9.28 7.17 -24.46
C LEU A 306 9.69 8.39 -25.29
N ASP A 307 10.91 8.39 -25.84
CA ASP A 307 11.51 9.57 -26.48
C ASP A 307 11.05 9.77 -27.93
N ARG A 308 10.64 8.69 -28.62
CA ARG A 308 10.25 8.72 -30.04
C ARG A 308 9.22 7.64 -30.37
N THR A 309 8.55 7.81 -31.51
CA THR A 309 7.61 6.81 -32.03
C THR A 309 8.27 5.67 -32.80
N SER A 310 9.51 5.86 -33.30
CA SER A 310 10.25 4.84 -34.05
C SER A 310 10.83 3.77 -33.12
N PRO A 311 10.98 2.52 -33.58
CA PRO A 311 11.68 1.48 -32.82
C PRO A 311 13.09 1.96 -32.45
N PRO A 312 13.62 1.57 -31.27
CA PRO A 312 14.98 1.90 -30.86
C PRO A 312 16.05 1.23 -31.72
N GLY A 313 15.71 0.12 -32.38
CA GLY A 313 16.60 -0.64 -33.25
C GLY A 313 15.82 -1.35 -34.35
N ASP A 314 16.05 -2.65 -34.48
CA ASP A 314 15.39 -3.52 -35.44
C ASP A 314 14.22 -4.28 -34.76
N PRO A 315 12.97 -3.86 -34.97
CA PRO A 315 11.81 -4.42 -34.27
C PRO A 315 11.53 -5.89 -34.61
N GLU A 316 12.05 -6.39 -35.74
CA GLU A 316 11.92 -7.80 -36.12
C GLU A 316 12.85 -8.68 -35.29
N LYS A 317 13.96 -8.12 -34.82
CA LYS A 317 14.87 -8.80 -33.91
C LYS A 317 14.39 -8.72 -32.48
N ASP A 318 13.72 -7.64 -32.07
CA ASP A 318 13.20 -7.50 -30.70
C ASP A 318 12.22 -8.62 -30.33
N GLY A 319 12.17 -8.95 -29.03
CA GLY A 319 11.28 -9.98 -28.52
C GLY A 319 11.91 -10.82 -27.43
N LYS A 320 11.89 -12.13 -27.62
CA LYS A 320 12.31 -13.13 -26.64
C LYS A 320 13.35 -14.05 -27.25
N GLY A 321 14.38 -14.35 -26.47
CA GLY A 321 15.27 -15.49 -26.68
C GLY A 321 15.11 -16.44 -25.50
N SER A 322 15.44 -17.72 -25.65
CA SER A 322 15.40 -18.75 -24.58
C SER A 322 14.53 -18.37 -23.35
N ILE A 323 15.16 -17.91 -22.26
CA ILE A 323 14.54 -17.49 -20.99
C ILE A 323 14.57 -15.97 -20.74
N MET A 324 14.82 -15.16 -21.77
CA MET A 324 15.11 -13.73 -21.67
C MET A 324 14.32 -12.89 -22.67
N GLY A 325 13.88 -11.71 -22.25
CA GLY A 325 13.45 -10.66 -23.16
C GLY A 325 14.65 -9.88 -23.69
N PHE A 326 14.55 -9.35 -24.90
CA PHE A 326 15.56 -8.46 -25.41
C PHE A 326 15.04 -7.38 -26.36
N VAL A 327 15.71 -6.24 -26.35
CA VAL A 327 15.46 -5.07 -27.21
C VAL A 327 16.75 -4.67 -27.88
N THR A 328 16.70 -4.45 -29.19
CA THR A 328 17.81 -3.95 -30.00
C THR A 328 17.79 -2.43 -30.03
N ILE A 329 18.99 -1.85 -30.05
CA ILE A 329 19.22 -0.41 -30.06
C ILE A 329 20.20 -0.10 -31.18
N ASN A 330 19.82 0.87 -32.00
CA ASN A 330 20.67 1.44 -33.02
C ASN A 330 21.61 2.44 -32.37
N ASP A 331 22.91 2.21 -32.52
CA ASP A 331 23.94 3.04 -31.91
C ASP A 331 23.99 4.48 -32.47
N LYS A 332 23.39 4.72 -33.64
CA LYS A 332 23.17 6.07 -34.18
C LYS A 332 22.23 6.91 -33.31
N GLU A 333 21.39 6.28 -32.50
CA GLU A 333 20.51 7.00 -31.58
C GLU A 333 21.25 7.49 -30.34
N GLY A 334 22.34 6.81 -29.96
CA GLY A 334 23.16 7.11 -28.78
C GLY A 334 22.46 6.79 -27.46
N GLU A 335 21.23 7.23 -27.28
CA GLU A 335 20.44 7.07 -26.06
C GLU A 335 18.99 6.69 -26.37
N VAL A 336 18.43 5.76 -25.59
CA VAL A 336 17.04 5.34 -25.66
C VAL A 336 16.41 5.31 -24.27
N MET A 337 15.20 5.85 -24.15
CA MET A 337 14.39 5.75 -22.94
C MET A 337 13.27 4.71 -23.12
N LEU A 338 13.35 3.63 -22.35
CA LEU A 338 12.36 2.55 -22.32
C LEU A 338 11.54 2.64 -21.04
N ARG A 339 10.22 2.55 -21.16
CA ARG A 339 9.30 2.31 -20.04
C ARG A 339 8.95 0.84 -20.00
N MET A 340 9.20 0.21 -18.86
CA MET A 340 8.77 -1.14 -18.54
C MET A 340 7.51 -1.02 -17.69
N GLN A 341 6.38 -1.52 -18.17
CA GLN A 341 5.08 -1.39 -17.49
C GLN A 341 4.44 -2.77 -17.32
N PHE A 342 3.96 -3.05 -16.11
CA PHE A 342 3.20 -4.25 -15.78
C PHE A 342 1.71 -3.93 -15.96
N VAL A 343 1.03 -4.70 -16.80
CA VAL A 343 -0.41 -4.51 -17.10
C VAL A 343 -1.16 -5.82 -16.94
N GLN A 344 -2.46 -5.73 -16.65
CA GLN A 344 -3.32 -6.90 -16.66
C GLN A 344 -3.38 -7.47 -18.08
N THR A 345 -3.27 -8.80 -18.21
CA THR A 345 -3.22 -9.46 -19.51
C THR A 345 -4.33 -9.03 -20.46
N ASP A 346 -3.96 -8.78 -21.71
CA ASP A 346 -4.84 -8.33 -22.80
C ASP A 346 -5.50 -6.96 -22.58
N THR A 347 -5.06 -6.21 -21.58
CA THR A 347 -5.48 -4.83 -21.33
C THR A 347 -4.28 -3.90 -21.23
N ASP A 348 -4.52 -2.60 -21.04
CA ASP A 348 -3.51 -1.60 -20.69
C ASP A 348 -3.68 -1.11 -19.24
N TYR A 349 -4.44 -1.82 -18.41
CA TYR A 349 -4.64 -1.45 -17.01
C TYR A 349 -3.38 -1.79 -16.19
N PRO A 350 -2.74 -0.81 -15.54
CA PRO A 350 -1.51 -1.04 -14.79
C PRO A 350 -1.76 -1.94 -13.58
N VAL A 351 -0.81 -2.84 -13.30
CA VAL A 351 -0.83 -3.75 -12.14
C VAL A 351 0.40 -3.50 -11.29
N ALA A 352 0.21 -2.95 -10.08
CA ALA A 352 1.29 -2.76 -9.14
C ALA A 352 1.73 -4.11 -8.55
N LEU A 353 3.00 -4.47 -8.76
CA LEU A 353 3.61 -5.66 -8.19
C LEU A 353 4.26 -5.31 -6.86
N LYS A 354 3.91 -6.04 -5.80
CA LYS A 354 4.39 -5.79 -4.44
C LYS A 354 5.91 -5.86 -4.33
N LYS A 355 6.52 -6.87 -4.97
CA LYS A 355 7.97 -7.07 -5.03
C LYS A 355 8.30 -7.81 -6.31
N VAL A 356 9.20 -7.26 -7.12
CA VAL A 356 9.63 -7.86 -8.39
C VAL A 356 11.13 -7.65 -8.59
N PHE A 357 11.78 -8.67 -9.15
CA PHE A 357 13.17 -8.58 -9.57
C PHE A 357 13.24 -8.42 -11.09
N PHE A 358 14.17 -7.58 -11.55
CA PHE A 358 14.45 -7.38 -12.96
C PHE A 358 15.96 -7.36 -13.17
N THR A 359 16.47 -8.30 -13.97
CA THR A 359 17.90 -8.46 -14.23
C THR A 359 18.23 -7.97 -15.63
N ILE A 360 19.32 -7.21 -15.77
CA ILE A 360 19.93 -6.87 -17.06
C ILE A 360 21.30 -7.51 -17.14
N PHE A 361 21.51 -8.28 -18.20
CA PHE A 361 22.76 -8.99 -18.47
C PHE A 361 23.70 -8.18 -19.33
N ASP A 362 25.00 -8.43 -19.17
CA ASP A 362 26.07 -7.91 -20.03
C ASP A 362 25.93 -6.40 -20.31
N VAL A 363 25.74 -5.61 -19.24
CA VAL A 363 25.73 -4.14 -19.31
C VAL A 363 27.02 -3.64 -19.92
N SER A 364 28.14 -4.32 -19.65
CA SER A 364 29.44 -4.11 -20.29
C SER A 364 29.79 -5.34 -21.13
N ASP A 365 30.52 -5.15 -22.23
CA ASP A 365 31.04 -6.27 -23.02
C ASP A 365 32.46 -6.69 -22.61
N GLY A 366 33.08 -5.91 -21.71
CA GLY A 366 34.32 -6.19 -20.99
C GLY A 366 35.61 -6.39 -21.81
N ILE A 367 35.55 -6.54 -23.14
CA ILE A 367 36.70 -7.01 -23.95
C ILE A 367 37.29 -5.91 -24.83
N ASP A 368 36.45 -5.11 -25.49
CA ASP A 368 36.91 -4.04 -26.39
C ASP A 368 36.24 -2.69 -26.09
N GLY A 369 35.22 -2.68 -25.22
CA GLY A 369 34.45 -1.51 -24.86
C GLY A 369 33.56 -0.98 -25.99
N VAL A 370 33.57 -1.62 -27.16
CA VAL A 370 32.84 -1.19 -28.36
C VAL A 370 31.34 -1.45 -28.21
N SER A 371 30.96 -2.35 -27.32
CA SER A 371 29.58 -2.75 -27.02
C SER A 371 29.22 -2.54 -25.54
N ASN A 372 30.02 -1.76 -24.82
CA ASN A 372 29.62 -1.25 -23.51
C ASN A 372 28.29 -0.52 -23.63
N LYS A 373 27.37 -0.80 -22.72
CA LYS A 373 26.15 0.01 -22.54
C LYS A 373 26.28 0.73 -21.21
N GLU A 374 25.63 1.87 -21.10
CA GLU A 374 25.32 2.47 -19.81
C GLU A 374 23.83 2.32 -19.57
N VAL A 375 23.48 1.82 -18.39
CA VAL A 375 22.10 1.66 -17.99
C VAL A 375 21.84 2.60 -16.83
N THR A 376 20.88 3.51 -17.01
CA THR A 376 20.35 4.35 -15.95
C THR A 376 18.93 3.89 -15.62
N VAL A 377 18.67 3.65 -14.35
CA VAL A 377 17.37 3.18 -13.87
C VAL A 377 16.91 4.06 -12.72
N SER A 378 15.62 4.38 -12.69
CA SER A 378 14.97 5.16 -11.66
C SER A 378 13.93 4.35 -10.90
N GLY A 379 13.72 4.67 -9.62
CA GLY A 379 12.67 4.05 -8.81
C GLY A 379 13.02 2.65 -8.28
N ILE A 380 14.29 2.23 -8.39
CA ILE A 380 14.74 1.00 -7.76
C ILE A 380 14.69 1.14 -6.24
N SER A 381 14.31 0.08 -5.54
CA SER A 381 14.45 0.01 -4.07
C SER A 381 15.84 -0.50 -3.71
N GLU A 382 16.33 -1.50 -4.44
CA GLU A 382 17.62 -2.14 -4.20
C GLU A 382 18.23 -2.62 -5.52
N TYR A 383 19.52 -2.89 -5.49
CA TYR A 383 20.21 -3.57 -6.58
C TYR A 383 21.22 -4.60 -6.07
N PHE A 384 21.54 -5.57 -6.92
CA PHE A 384 22.40 -6.71 -6.63
C PHE A 384 23.48 -6.79 -7.70
N LEU A 385 24.72 -6.93 -7.25
CA LEU A 385 25.91 -7.07 -8.09
C LEU A 385 26.77 -8.22 -7.60
N SER A 386 27.51 -8.88 -8.48
CA SER A 386 28.50 -9.87 -8.04
C SER A 386 29.56 -9.21 -7.14
N THR A 387 30.17 -9.96 -6.23
CA THR A 387 31.29 -9.48 -5.41
C THR A 387 32.46 -8.95 -6.25
N PHE A 388 32.70 -9.52 -7.44
CA PHE A 388 33.76 -9.13 -8.36
C PHE A 388 33.22 -8.35 -9.57
N THR A 389 32.22 -7.49 -9.36
CA THR A 389 31.56 -6.79 -10.47
C THR A 389 32.54 -5.92 -11.25
N HIS A 390 32.41 -5.94 -12.57
CA HIS A 390 33.10 -5.03 -13.49
C HIS A 390 32.25 -3.79 -13.81
N LEU A 391 31.14 -3.60 -13.09
CA LEU A 391 30.28 -2.43 -13.23
C LEU A 391 30.69 -1.35 -12.24
N GLN A 392 30.85 -0.14 -12.76
CA GLN A 392 30.86 1.09 -11.98
C GLN A 392 29.43 1.53 -11.74
N VAL A 393 29.10 1.85 -10.48
CA VAL A 393 27.81 2.40 -10.09
C VAL A 393 27.97 3.86 -9.74
N THR A 394 27.18 4.73 -10.34
CA THR A 394 27.11 6.15 -10.02
C THR A 394 25.69 6.49 -9.60
N LYS A 395 25.52 6.95 -8.36
CA LYS A 395 24.23 7.48 -7.89
C LYS A 395 24.04 8.87 -8.51
N LEU A 396 23.01 9.03 -9.33
CA LEU A 396 22.69 10.31 -9.99
C LEU A 396 21.73 11.14 -9.14
N ARG A 397 20.69 10.50 -8.60
CA ARG A 397 19.69 11.09 -7.69
C ARG A 397 19.36 10.09 -6.59
N GLU A 398 18.41 10.43 -5.72
CA GLU A 398 18.06 9.60 -4.55
C GLU A 398 17.67 8.16 -4.95
N THR A 399 16.88 8.01 -6.01
CA THR A 399 16.38 6.73 -6.54
C THR A 399 16.87 6.44 -7.96
N GLU A 400 17.84 7.21 -8.47
CA GLU A 400 18.33 7.10 -9.85
C GLU A 400 19.81 6.71 -9.86
N TYR A 401 20.11 5.60 -10.52
CA TYR A 401 21.43 4.97 -10.52
C TYR A 401 21.86 4.67 -11.94
N LYS A 402 23.13 4.96 -12.23
CA LYS A 402 23.80 4.63 -13.49
C LYS A 402 24.77 3.48 -13.28
N PHE A 403 24.72 2.51 -14.19
CA PHE A 403 25.57 1.32 -14.24
C PHE A 403 26.33 1.34 -15.56
N SER A 404 27.65 1.35 -15.50
CA SER A 404 28.53 1.38 -16.68
C SER A 404 29.70 0.42 -16.49
N GLY A 405 30.26 -0.10 -17.58
CA GLY A 405 31.45 -0.95 -17.51
C GLY A 405 32.70 -0.18 -17.09
N LEU A 406 33.54 -0.79 -16.24
CA LEU A 406 34.92 -0.36 -16.08
C LEU A 406 35.69 -0.64 -17.37
N GLN A 407 36.40 0.34 -17.91
CA GLN A 407 37.25 0.15 -19.09
C GLN A 407 38.41 -0.78 -18.71
N SER A 408 38.29 -2.08 -19.02
CA SER A 408 39.39 -3.03 -18.86
C SER A 408 40.14 -3.16 -20.19
N GLY A 409 41.33 -2.57 -20.26
CA GLY A 409 42.10 -2.40 -21.49
C GLY A 409 42.84 -3.65 -22.02
N LYS A 410 42.38 -4.87 -21.73
CA LYS A 410 43.02 -6.08 -22.26
C LYS A 410 42.00 -7.04 -22.84
N ARG A 411 42.12 -7.31 -24.15
CA ARG A 411 41.45 -8.43 -24.79
C ARG A 411 41.81 -9.70 -24.03
N ALA A 412 40.82 -10.34 -23.43
CA ALA A 412 41.00 -11.66 -22.89
C ALA A 412 41.42 -12.62 -24.02
N GLY A 413 42.33 -13.53 -23.73
CA GLY A 413 42.68 -14.62 -24.65
C GLY A 413 41.51 -15.57 -24.86
N ARG A 414 41.78 -16.80 -25.32
CA ARG A 414 40.76 -17.85 -25.41
C ARG A 414 40.13 -18.09 -24.02
N GLU A 415 38.88 -17.67 -23.84
CA GLU A 415 38.15 -17.84 -22.57
C GLU A 415 37.53 -19.24 -22.50
N SER A 416 37.56 -19.84 -21.30
CA SER A 416 36.79 -21.06 -21.03
C SER A 416 35.30 -20.72 -20.87
N VAL A 417 34.40 -21.69 -21.06
CA VAL A 417 32.95 -21.49 -20.83
C VAL A 417 32.67 -20.97 -19.40
N ARG A 418 33.40 -21.49 -18.41
CA ARG A 418 33.33 -21.01 -17.02
C ARG A 418 33.72 -19.54 -16.91
N THR A 419 34.79 -19.14 -17.58
CA THR A 419 35.26 -17.75 -17.60
C THR A 419 34.24 -16.84 -18.28
N MET A 420 33.66 -17.25 -19.41
CA MET A 420 32.61 -16.49 -20.10
C MET A 420 31.38 -16.28 -19.21
N TRP A 421 30.93 -17.33 -18.52
CA TRP A 421 29.79 -17.24 -17.61
C TRP A 421 30.08 -16.33 -16.41
N GLN A 422 31.26 -16.46 -15.79
CA GLN A 422 31.68 -15.57 -14.70
C GLN A 422 31.80 -14.12 -15.17
N ASN A 423 32.36 -13.88 -16.35
CA ASN A 423 32.46 -12.55 -16.95
C ASN A 423 31.07 -11.94 -17.17
N SER A 424 30.10 -12.72 -17.66
CA SER A 424 28.72 -12.26 -17.82
C SER A 424 28.08 -11.91 -16.47
N LEU A 425 28.26 -12.75 -15.45
CA LEU A 425 27.79 -12.46 -14.08
C LEU A 425 28.40 -11.18 -13.50
N HIS A 426 29.68 -10.92 -13.74
CA HIS A 426 30.35 -9.71 -13.24
C HIS A 426 29.86 -8.42 -13.91
N ARG A 427 29.19 -8.55 -15.07
CA ARG A 427 28.63 -7.44 -15.88
C ARG A 427 27.10 -7.40 -15.85
N THR A 428 26.51 -8.20 -14.98
CA THR A 428 25.06 -8.30 -14.77
C THR A 428 24.67 -7.52 -13.53
N VAL A 429 23.49 -6.90 -13.57
CA VAL A 429 22.87 -6.25 -12.42
C VAL A 429 21.42 -6.69 -12.31
N ALA A 430 20.97 -7.00 -11.09
CA ALA A 430 19.55 -7.15 -10.81
C ALA A 430 19.04 -5.99 -9.98
N PHE A 431 17.86 -5.54 -10.31
CA PHE A 431 17.11 -4.50 -9.62
C PHE A 431 15.94 -5.14 -8.88
N MET A 432 15.61 -4.59 -7.72
CA MET A 432 14.38 -4.91 -7.03
C MET A 432 13.50 -3.66 -6.97
N PHE A 433 12.26 -3.82 -7.38
CA PHE A 433 11.22 -2.81 -7.24
C PHE A 433 10.16 -3.29 -6.26
N ARG A 434 9.50 -2.34 -5.60
CA ARG A 434 8.39 -2.58 -4.67
C ARG A 434 7.22 -1.70 -5.04
N ASP A 435 6.02 -2.26 -4.85
CA ASP A 435 4.73 -1.58 -5.06
C ASP A 435 4.70 -0.76 -6.36
N THR A 436 5.26 -1.31 -7.44
CA THR A 436 5.39 -0.60 -8.71
C THR A 436 4.60 -1.26 -9.82
N SER A 437 3.94 -0.45 -10.64
CA SER A 437 3.36 -0.87 -11.91
C SER A 437 4.24 -0.54 -13.11
N GLU A 438 5.25 0.33 -12.95
CA GLU A 438 6.15 0.70 -14.04
C GLU A 438 7.48 1.25 -13.56
N PHE A 439 8.49 1.19 -14.42
CA PHE A 439 9.76 1.87 -14.21
C PHE A 439 10.39 2.28 -15.56
N ALA A 440 11.29 3.25 -15.50
CA ALA A 440 12.01 3.74 -16.67
C ALA A 440 13.45 3.26 -16.67
N LEU A 441 13.91 2.88 -17.86
CA LEU A 441 15.26 2.45 -18.16
C LEU A 441 15.81 3.34 -19.29
N LYS A 442 16.83 4.13 -18.98
CA LYS A 442 17.59 4.87 -19.98
C LYS A 442 18.84 4.10 -20.33
N VAL A 443 19.05 3.86 -21.61
CA VAL A 443 20.16 3.05 -22.11
C VAL A 443 20.96 3.88 -23.07
N THR A 444 22.25 4.02 -22.78
CA THR A 444 23.21 4.71 -23.65
C THR A 444 24.11 3.68 -24.29
N VAL A 445 24.30 3.77 -25.61
CA VAL A 445 25.20 2.93 -26.38
C VAL A 445 26.20 3.81 -27.12
N PRO A 446 27.51 3.48 -27.09
CA PRO A 446 28.52 4.20 -27.83
C PRO A 446 28.34 3.98 -29.34
N PRO A 447 28.70 4.97 -30.17
CA PRO A 447 28.65 4.83 -31.61
C PRO A 447 29.65 3.75 -32.09
N GLY A 448 29.22 2.83 -32.95
CA GLY A 448 30.08 1.73 -33.45
C GLY A 448 29.66 1.06 -34.77
N GLY A 449 28.68 1.61 -35.48
CA GLY A 449 28.06 1.05 -36.68
C GLY A 449 27.34 -0.30 -36.50
N LYS A 450 26.98 -0.71 -35.28
CA LYS A 450 26.37 -2.03 -34.99
C LYS A 450 25.14 -1.92 -34.10
N LEU A 451 24.11 -2.70 -34.42
CA LEU A 451 22.98 -2.95 -33.53
C LEU A 451 23.47 -3.56 -32.22
N LYS A 452 23.08 -2.96 -31.10
CA LYS A 452 23.33 -3.48 -29.75
C LYS A 452 22.06 -4.11 -29.21
N ARG A 453 22.19 -5.13 -28.36
CA ARG A 453 21.04 -5.79 -27.72
C ARG A 453 21.09 -5.61 -26.21
N ILE A 454 20.00 -5.24 -25.57
CA ILE A 454 19.85 -5.38 -24.12
C ILE A 454 19.08 -6.66 -23.86
N GLU A 455 19.62 -7.49 -22.99
CA GLU A 455 18.99 -8.73 -22.56
C GLU A 455 18.56 -8.57 -21.10
N PHE A 456 17.33 -8.98 -20.81
CA PHE A 456 16.76 -8.87 -19.48
C PHE A 456 15.88 -10.06 -19.13
N THR A 457 15.73 -10.30 -17.83
CA THR A 457 14.81 -11.31 -17.29
C THR A 457 14.29 -10.87 -15.92
N GLY A 458 13.52 -11.73 -15.25
CA GLY A 458 13.09 -11.53 -13.87
C GLY A 458 14.21 -11.77 -12.86
N TRP A 459 13.97 -12.75 -11.99
CA TRP A 459 14.93 -13.21 -11.00
C TRP A 459 16.15 -13.85 -11.67
N SER A 460 17.32 -13.71 -11.05
CA SER A 460 18.55 -14.38 -11.47
C SER A 460 19.41 -14.72 -10.25
N GLU A 461 20.43 -15.56 -10.45
CA GLU A 461 21.34 -16.03 -9.41
C GLU A 461 22.09 -14.88 -8.71
N ILE A 462 22.23 -13.74 -9.36
CA ILE A 462 22.85 -12.54 -8.77
C ILE A 462 22.05 -12.02 -7.57
N VAL A 463 20.74 -12.27 -7.51
CA VAL A 463 19.89 -11.90 -6.37
C VAL A 463 20.26 -12.72 -5.13
N ARG A 464 20.66 -13.99 -5.34
CA ARG A 464 21.03 -14.91 -4.25
C ARG A 464 22.48 -14.73 -3.79
N TYR A 465 23.40 -14.63 -4.73
CA TYR A 465 24.84 -14.66 -4.45
C TYR A 465 25.50 -13.28 -4.53
N GLY A 466 24.82 -12.29 -5.10
CA GLY A 466 25.33 -10.94 -5.23
C GLY A 466 25.32 -10.17 -3.91
N ARG A 467 26.18 -9.15 -3.85
CA ARG A 467 26.13 -8.11 -2.84
C ARG A 467 24.91 -7.23 -3.10
N LYS A 468 24.02 -7.21 -2.13
CA LYS A 468 22.85 -6.35 -2.07
C LYS A 468 23.23 -4.93 -1.62
N VAL A 469 22.65 -3.92 -2.27
CA VAL A 469 22.80 -2.51 -1.90
C VAL A 469 21.44 -1.81 -1.89
N PHE A 470 21.17 -1.09 -0.80
CA PHE A 470 19.94 -0.30 -0.64
C PHE A 470 20.09 1.06 -1.31
N SER A 471 19.09 1.45 -2.11
CA SER A 471 19.14 2.71 -2.85
C SER A 471 18.75 3.93 -1.99
N LEU A 472 17.78 3.73 -1.10
CA LEU A 472 17.30 4.72 -0.15
C LEU A 472 17.70 4.27 1.26
N PRO A 473 18.27 5.15 2.10
CA PRO A 473 18.00 5.00 3.52
C PRO A 473 16.48 5.10 3.63
N ARG A 474 15.79 3.99 3.88
CA ARG A 474 14.40 4.11 4.33
C ARG A 474 14.51 5.04 5.52
N ASN A 475 13.91 6.24 5.42
CA ASN A 475 13.56 6.98 6.61
C ASN A 475 12.93 5.93 7.50
N PRO A 476 13.54 5.57 8.65
CA PRO A 476 12.89 4.66 9.58
C PRO A 476 11.53 5.27 9.72
N LEU A 477 10.48 4.52 9.35
CA LEU A 477 9.11 5.02 9.42
C LEU A 477 9.05 5.79 10.73
N VAL A 478 8.96 7.11 10.64
CA VAL A 478 8.78 7.95 11.82
C VAL A 478 7.51 7.38 12.37
N ASP A 479 7.66 6.67 13.49
CA ASP A 479 6.64 5.82 14.06
C ASP A 479 5.36 6.65 14.04
N ALA A 480 4.24 6.13 13.54
CA ALA A 480 3.03 6.94 13.37
C ALA A 480 2.61 7.62 14.70
N THR A 481 3.11 7.10 15.82
CA THR A 481 3.12 7.65 17.17
C THR A 481 3.77 9.03 17.31
N ASP A 482 4.88 9.32 16.61
CA ASP A 482 5.58 10.61 16.64
C ASP A 482 4.89 11.66 15.76
N GLN A 483 4.23 11.28 14.66
CA GLN A 483 3.36 12.23 13.94
C GLN A 483 2.11 12.57 14.75
N LEU A 484 1.56 11.62 15.53
CA LEU A 484 0.47 11.91 16.46
C LEU A 484 0.91 12.83 17.61
N LYS A 485 2.13 12.67 18.14
CA LYS A 485 2.70 13.59 19.14
C LYS A 485 3.01 14.97 18.58
N ALA A 486 3.63 15.05 17.40
CA ALA A 486 3.92 16.33 16.74
C ALA A 486 2.63 17.07 16.33
N SER A 487 1.55 16.36 16.00
CA SER A 487 0.24 16.97 15.76
C SER A 487 -0.48 17.42 17.04
N ALA A 488 -0.16 16.84 18.21
CA ALA A 488 -0.73 17.26 19.49
C ALA A 488 -0.07 18.54 20.03
N ASP A 489 1.24 18.72 19.80
CA ASP A 489 1.96 19.94 20.23
C ASP A 489 1.65 21.16 19.34
N VAL A 490 1.30 20.95 18.07
CA VAL A 490 0.89 22.04 17.15
C VAL A 490 -0.53 22.53 17.42
N VAL A 491 -1.38 21.74 18.09
CA VAL A 491 -2.80 22.09 18.36
C VAL A 491 -2.96 22.99 19.61
N MET A 492 -1.92 23.20 20.41
CA MET A 492 -1.98 24.07 21.61
C MET A 492 -1.55 25.52 21.38
N GLN A 493 -1.24 25.94 20.14
CA GLN A 493 -0.70 27.29 19.89
C GLN A 493 -1.55 28.20 18.99
N ASP A 494 -2.77 27.81 18.59
CA ASP A 494 -3.52 28.59 17.59
C ASP A 494 -5.03 28.72 17.91
N GLU A 495 -5.36 29.33 19.06
CA GLU A 495 -6.73 29.75 19.37
C GLU A 495 -7.13 31.08 18.68
N ALA A 496 -6.24 31.72 17.91
CA ALA A 496 -6.52 33.01 17.26
C ALA A 496 -7.10 32.91 15.82
N SER A 497 -7.06 31.74 15.17
CA SER A 497 -7.39 31.63 13.72
C SER A 497 -8.83 31.18 13.40
N TRP A 498 -9.60 30.69 14.37
CA TRP A 498 -10.95 30.16 14.13
C TRP A 498 -12.01 31.24 13.87
N ALA A 499 -11.82 32.46 14.35
CA ALA A 499 -12.73 33.57 14.08
C ALA A 499 -12.75 33.99 12.60
N GLY A 500 -11.63 33.83 11.88
CA GLY A 500 -11.53 34.17 10.45
C GLY A 500 -12.23 33.18 9.53
N CYS A 501 -12.12 31.87 9.83
CA CYS A 501 -12.77 30.82 9.03
C CYS A 501 -14.30 30.83 9.16
N ALA A 502 -14.83 31.14 10.35
CA ALA A 502 -16.27 31.24 10.56
C ALA A 502 -16.91 32.39 9.76
N LEU A 503 -16.23 33.54 9.67
CA LEU A 503 -16.68 34.68 8.87
C LEU A 503 -16.61 34.38 7.37
N TRP A 504 -15.55 33.72 6.91
CA TRP A 504 -15.39 33.40 5.48
C TRP A 504 -16.41 32.37 4.99
N LEU A 505 -16.64 31.28 5.76
CA LEU A 505 -17.66 30.28 5.45
C LEU A 505 -19.09 30.87 5.49
N GLY A 506 -19.37 31.79 6.42
CA GLY A 506 -20.63 32.52 6.46
C GLY A 506 -20.90 33.31 5.17
N SER A 507 -19.89 34.01 4.64
CA SER A 507 -20.02 34.75 3.38
C SER A 507 -20.19 33.87 2.14
N VAL A 508 -19.55 32.70 2.09
CA VAL A 508 -19.71 31.76 0.95
C VAL A 508 -21.10 31.14 0.93
N ILE A 509 -21.65 30.79 2.10
CA ILE A 509 -23.01 30.23 2.22
C ILE A 509 -24.06 31.29 1.86
N ALA A 510 -23.87 32.55 2.28
CA ALA A 510 -24.76 33.65 1.90
C ALA A 510 -24.74 33.93 0.39
N ALA A 511 -23.56 33.89 -0.25
CA ALA A 511 -23.43 34.08 -1.70
C ALA A 511 -24.08 32.94 -2.51
N ALA A 512 -23.93 31.69 -2.05
CA ALA A 512 -24.58 30.54 -2.68
C ALA A 512 -26.12 30.61 -2.56
N GLY A 513 -26.63 31.07 -1.41
CA GLY A 513 -28.06 31.32 -1.20
C GLY A 513 -28.61 32.40 -2.14
N LEU A 514 -27.90 33.51 -2.32
CA LEU A 514 -28.29 34.58 -3.24
C LEU A 514 -28.32 34.13 -4.71
N LEU A 515 -27.36 33.30 -5.14
CA LEU A 515 -27.35 32.74 -6.50
C LEU A 515 -28.52 31.78 -6.75
N ALA A 516 -28.90 30.98 -5.76
CA ALA A 516 -30.07 30.09 -5.86
C ALA A 516 -31.39 30.87 -5.97
N ILE A 517 -31.53 31.98 -5.23
CA ILE A 517 -32.69 32.86 -5.29
C ILE A 517 -32.74 33.58 -6.66
N ALA A 518 -31.61 34.09 -7.15
CA ALA A 518 -31.53 34.74 -8.46
C ALA A 518 -31.87 33.76 -9.61
N GLY A 519 -31.39 32.52 -9.54
CA GLY A 519 -31.73 31.48 -10.52
C GLY A 519 -33.23 31.13 -10.50
N SER A 520 -33.85 31.11 -9.32
CA SER A 520 -35.28 30.85 -9.17
C SER A 520 -36.14 31.99 -9.73
N LEU A 521 -35.74 33.24 -9.50
CA LEU A 521 -36.41 34.42 -10.06
C LEU A 521 -36.26 34.49 -11.59
N ALA A 522 -35.08 34.17 -12.13
CA ALA A 522 -34.87 34.11 -13.58
C ALA A 522 -35.73 33.00 -14.25
N ALA A 523 -35.84 31.84 -13.62
CA ALA A 523 -36.70 30.75 -14.09
C ALA A 523 -38.19 31.10 -14.03
N ALA A 524 -38.62 31.88 -13.03
CA ALA A 524 -40.00 32.39 -12.94
C ALA A 524 -40.28 33.45 -14.02
N ALA A 525 -39.37 34.41 -14.23
CA ALA A 525 -39.47 35.42 -15.27
C ALA A 525 -39.53 34.81 -16.68
N HIS A 526 -38.71 33.78 -16.95
CA HIS A 526 -38.73 33.07 -18.22
C HIS A 526 -40.05 32.30 -18.45
N ARG A 527 -40.67 31.76 -17.40
CA ARG A 527 -42.01 31.14 -17.48
C ARG A 527 -43.10 32.18 -17.77
N HIS A 528 -43.04 33.34 -17.13
CA HIS A 528 -43.99 34.44 -17.39
C HIS A 528 -43.87 34.95 -18.83
N TRP A 529 -42.65 35.14 -19.33
CA TRP A 529 -42.41 35.59 -20.70
C TRP A 529 -42.90 34.61 -21.77
N ARG A 530 -42.79 33.28 -21.53
CA ARG A 530 -43.39 32.28 -22.43
C ARG A 530 -44.92 32.32 -22.43
N TYR A 531 -45.55 32.64 -21.31
CA TYR A 531 -47.00 32.74 -21.22
C TYR A 531 -47.54 33.92 -22.04
N GLU A 532 -46.89 35.09 -22.01
CA GLU A 532 -47.29 36.25 -22.82
C GLU A 532 -47.11 36.03 -24.33
N ARG A 533 -46.05 35.32 -24.76
CA ARG A 533 -45.89 34.96 -26.18
C ARG A 533 -46.97 33.98 -26.66
N GLY A 534 -47.41 33.07 -25.80
CA GLY A 534 -48.49 32.14 -26.11
C GLY A 534 -49.82 32.85 -26.40
N GLN A 535 -50.12 33.94 -25.69
CA GLN A 535 -51.36 34.69 -25.92
C GLN A 535 -51.33 35.56 -27.19
N ARG A 536 -50.17 36.05 -27.63
CA ARG A 536 -50.07 36.82 -28.89
C ARG A 536 -50.17 35.94 -30.14
N ALA A 537 -49.91 34.64 -30.04
CA ALA A 537 -50.06 33.70 -31.16
C ALA A 537 -51.53 33.28 -31.42
N LEU A 538 -52.48 33.62 -30.53
CA LEU A 538 -53.89 33.23 -30.67
C LEU A 538 -54.79 34.33 -31.29
N ILE A 539 -54.24 35.47 -31.71
CA ILE A 539 -55.01 36.63 -32.24
C ILE A 539 -54.72 36.90 -33.74
N GLN A 540 -54.05 35.99 -34.46
CA GLN A 540 -53.69 36.20 -35.87
C GLN A 540 -54.24 35.16 -36.87
N ASP A 541 -55.37 34.52 -36.56
CA ASP A 541 -56.08 33.69 -37.53
C ASP A 541 -57.60 33.95 -37.51
N ILE A 542 -57.98 35.13 -38.01
CA ILE A 542 -59.35 35.41 -38.47
C ILE A 542 -59.21 36.02 -39.88
N ARG A 543 -59.40 35.20 -40.92
CA ARG A 543 -59.60 35.69 -42.30
C ARG A 543 -61.10 35.79 -42.60
N PRO A 544 -61.56 36.87 -43.24
CA PRO A 544 -62.96 37.03 -43.63
C PRO A 544 -63.28 36.26 -44.92
N CYS A 545 -64.47 35.64 -44.95
CA CYS A 545 -65.10 35.12 -46.15
C CYS A 545 -65.57 36.29 -47.03
N HIS A 546 -65.12 36.35 -48.27
CA HIS A 546 -65.72 37.20 -49.30
C HIS A 546 -66.65 36.35 -50.19
N VAL A 547 -67.91 36.79 -50.21
CA VAL A 547 -68.96 36.40 -51.15
C VAL A 547 -68.69 37.10 -52.49
N LEU A 548 -68.79 36.36 -53.60
CA LEU A 548 -69.00 36.91 -54.95
C LEU A 548 -70.18 36.15 -55.57
N LEU A 549 -71.27 36.89 -55.76
CA LEU A 549 -72.31 36.64 -56.75
C LEU A 549 -71.97 37.49 -57.97
N ASP A 550 -72.29 36.92 -59.14
CA ASP A 550 -72.03 37.31 -60.53
C ASP A 550 -70.66 36.95 -61.15
#